data_AF-A0A554URD1-F1
#
_entry.id   AF-A0A554URD1-F1
#
_cell.length_a   1.000
_cell.length_b   1.000
_cell.length_c   1.000
_cell.angle_alpha   90.00
_cell.angle_beta   90.00
_cell.angle_gamma   90.00
#
_symmetry.space_group_name_H-M   'P 1'
#
loop_
_entity.id
_entity.type
_entity.pdbx_description
1 polymer ?
#
loop_
_entity_poly.entity_id
_entity_poly.type
_entity_poly.pdbx_seq_one_letter_code
_entity_poly.pdbx_strand_id
1 'polypeptide(L)'
;MNVSKRFLQLLLATALAGLYFLALPVAQADPANDLTGMIPTGYSSDSCKTVDPPASRAVATVDCFNNSDPGGAAAARYSLYQNTADVAYGFQSSTGDDQLVNCPGQDTSPGTWHYKNAPDQTAGQVACGIYQGKNEVMWTNDQKLFLGTAQGTDLNALYSWWENSARA
;
A
#
# COMPACT_ATOMS: atom_id res chain seq x y z
N MET A 1 63.32 -1.58 -45.52
CA MET A 1 62.96 -2.41 -44.35
C MET A 1 63.23 -1.59 -43.09
N ASN A 2 62.18 -1.31 -42.30
CA ASN A 2 62.11 -1.22 -40.82
C ASN A 2 63.41 -0.87 -40.05
N VAL A 3 63.53 0.11 -39.15
CA VAL A 3 62.63 0.70 -38.10
C VAL A 3 63.25 2.09 -37.72
N SER A 4 62.56 3.25 -37.83
CA SER A 4 61.86 4.01 -36.76
C SER A 4 62.63 4.12 -35.42
N LYS A 5 62.82 5.24 -34.70
CA LYS A 5 62.37 6.64 -34.68
C LYS A 5 63.36 7.38 -33.75
N ARG A 6 63.84 8.56 -34.11
CA ARG A 6 64.20 9.62 -33.15
C ARG A 6 63.14 10.69 -33.30
N PHE A 7 62.59 11.22 -32.21
CA PHE A 7 62.33 12.65 -31.99
C PHE A 7 61.65 12.83 -30.63
N LEU A 8 62.32 13.62 -29.81
CA LEU A 8 61.90 14.14 -28.52
C LEU A 8 60.79 15.18 -28.75
N GLN A 9 59.67 15.09 -28.03
CA GLN A 9 58.67 16.16 -27.94
C GLN A 9 58.25 16.35 -26.47
N LEU A 10 58.28 17.61 -26.06
CA LEU A 10 58.01 18.17 -24.74
C LEU A 10 56.57 17.97 -24.24
N LEU A 11 56.45 17.90 -22.90
CA LEU A 11 55.44 18.49 -21.99
C LEU A 11 53.97 18.53 -22.42
N LEU A 12 53.11 17.91 -21.61
CA LEU A 12 52.02 18.58 -20.86
C LEU A 12 51.38 17.55 -19.91
N ALA A 13 51.69 17.67 -18.62
CA ALA A 13 50.97 16.95 -17.57
C ALA A 13 49.63 17.64 -17.34
N THR A 14 48.57 17.16 -17.99
CA THR A 14 47.20 17.52 -17.61
C THR A 14 46.77 16.61 -16.46
N ALA A 15 46.89 17.11 -15.24
CA ALA A 15 46.24 16.51 -14.09
C ALA A 15 44.72 16.68 -14.24
N LEU A 16 44.05 15.66 -14.79
CA LEU A 16 42.60 15.54 -14.68
C LEU A 16 42.29 15.15 -13.24
N ALA A 17 41.97 16.13 -12.41
CA ALA A 17 41.31 15.89 -11.12
C ALA A 17 39.90 15.37 -11.41
N GLY A 18 39.80 14.06 -11.70
CA GLY A 18 38.53 13.37 -11.77
C GLY A 18 37.92 13.32 -10.38
N LEU A 19 36.92 14.17 -10.14
CA LEU A 19 35.99 14.01 -9.02
C LEU A 19 35.24 12.69 -9.22
N TYR A 20 35.78 11.61 -8.66
CA TYR A 20 35.04 10.39 -8.41
C TYR A 20 33.97 10.72 -7.37
N PHE A 21 32.78 11.13 -7.81
CA PHE A 21 31.60 11.08 -6.99
C PHE A 21 31.30 9.61 -6.73
N LEU A 22 31.68 9.10 -5.56
CA LEU A 22 31.15 7.85 -5.05
C LEU A 22 29.64 8.05 -4.86
N ALA A 23 28.85 7.59 -5.82
CA ALA A 23 27.41 7.48 -5.64
C ALA A 23 27.17 6.47 -4.51
N LEU A 24 26.95 6.97 -3.29
CA LEU A 24 26.44 6.14 -2.21
C LEU A 24 25.06 5.62 -2.65
N PRO A 25 24.74 4.34 -2.43
CA PRO A 25 23.37 3.88 -2.62
C PRO A 25 22.49 4.70 -1.68
N VAL A 26 21.59 5.50 -2.25
CA VAL A 26 20.49 6.07 -1.47
C VAL A 26 19.67 4.87 -1.03
N ALA A 27 19.49 4.68 0.28
CA ALA A 27 18.55 3.68 0.76
C ALA A 27 17.17 4.07 0.21
N GLN A 28 16.72 3.36 -0.82
CA GLN A 28 15.38 3.53 -1.36
C GLN A 28 14.43 3.03 -0.25
N ALA A 29 13.42 3.82 0.09
CA ALA A 29 12.32 3.32 0.92
C ALA A 29 11.76 2.07 0.22
N ASP A 30 11.65 0.97 0.96
CA ASP A 30 11.04 -0.26 0.49
C ASP A 30 9.52 -0.12 0.66
N PRO A 31 8.74 0.00 -0.43
CA PRO A 31 7.30 0.20 -0.33
C PRO A 31 6.59 -0.91 0.45
N ALA A 32 7.15 -2.12 0.50
CA ALA A 32 6.61 -3.20 1.33
C ALA A 32 6.82 -2.91 2.83
N ASN A 33 7.96 -2.35 3.22
CA ASN A 33 8.19 -1.93 4.60
C ASN A 33 7.26 -0.77 5.00
N ASP A 34 7.07 0.21 4.11
CA ASP A 34 6.12 1.30 4.37
C ASP A 34 4.69 0.79 4.55
N LEU A 35 4.27 -0.16 3.72
CA LEU A 35 2.96 -0.80 3.82
C LEU A 35 2.80 -1.60 5.12
N THR A 36 3.82 -2.35 5.56
CA THR A 36 3.72 -3.14 6.80
C THR A 36 3.45 -2.29 8.05
N GLY A 37 3.93 -1.05 8.09
CA GLY A 37 3.62 -0.10 9.16
C GLY A 37 2.18 0.39 9.19
N MET A 38 1.39 0.11 8.15
CA MET A 38 -0.02 0.48 8.02
C MET A 38 -0.98 -0.70 8.27
N ILE A 39 -0.45 -1.92 8.38
CA ILE A 39 -1.27 -3.11 8.62
C ILE A 39 -1.87 -3.04 10.03
N PRO A 40 -3.19 -3.30 10.19
CA PRO A 40 -3.83 -3.34 11.50
C PRO A 40 -3.15 -4.32 12.46
N THR A 41 -3.29 -4.08 13.77
CA THR A 41 -2.87 -5.05 14.78
C THR A 41 -3.71 -6.35 14.69
N GLY A 42 -3.28 -7.38 15.41
CA GLY A 42 -3.97 -8.67 15.46
C GLY A 42 -3.53 -9.68 14.40
N TYR A 43 -2.64 -9.30 13.47
CA TYR A 43 -1.93 -10.27 12.64
C TYR A 43 -0.63 -10.73 13.31
N SER A 44 -0.34 -12.04 13.22
CA SER A 44 0.98 -12.56 13.60
C SER A 44 2.04 -12.16 12.56
N SER A 45 3.32 -12.26 12.91
CA SER A 45 4.42 -11.95 11.98
C SER A 45 4.37 -12.76 10.68
N ASP A 46 3.81 -13.98 10.72
CA ASP A 46 3.75 -14.87 9.56
C ASP A 46 2.41 -14.83 8.83
N SER A 47 1.43 -14.08 9.34
CA SER A 47 0.08 -14.00 8.81
C SER A 47 -0.01 -13.23 7.49
N CYS A 48 0.97 -12.38 7.18
CA CYS A 48 1.00 -11.55 5.98
C CYS A 48 2.06 -12.02 4.99
N LYS A 49 1.71 -12.04 3.69
CA LYS A 49 2.59 -12.44 2.58
C LYS A 49 2.57 -11.36 1.50
N THR A 50 3.74 -11.00 1.00
CA THR A 50 3.86 -10.11 -0.16
C THR A 50 3.23 -10.75 -1.39
N VAL A 51 2.53 -9.94 -2.18
CA VAL A 51 1.94 -10.32 -3.46
C VAL A 51 2.80 -9.74 -4.60
N ASP A 52 3.24 -10.59 -5.52
CA ASP A 52 4.08 -10.22 -6.67
C ASP A 52 3.49 -10.82 -7.98
N PRO A 53 3.16 -10.00 -9.00
CA PRO A 53 3.17 -8.54 -8.97
C PRO A 53 2.13 -7.98 -7.97
N PRO A 54 2.31 -6.75 -7.46
CA PRO A 54 1.32 -6.11 -6.60
C PRO A 54 -0.01 -5.91 -7.34
N ALA A 55 -1.05 -5.55 -6.60
CA ALA A 55 -2.34 -5.20 -7.17
C ALA A 55 -2.18 -4.11 -8.25
N SER A 56 -3.14 -4.05 -9.20
CA SER A 56 -3.04 -3.13 -10.32
C SER A 56 -2.76 -1.69 -9.85
N ARG A 57 -1.66 -1.11 -10.37
CA ARG A 57 -1.15 0.24 -10.04
C ARG A 57 -0.62 0.44 -8.61
N ALA A 58 -0.68 -0.57 -7.75
CA ALA A 58 -0.04 -0.52 -6.45
C ALA A 58 1.49 -0.68 -6.59
N VAL A 59 2.24 -0.08 -5.66
CA VAL A 59 3.69 -0.26 -5.52
C VAL A 59 4.05 -1.36 -4.55
N ALA A 60 3.13 -1.73 -3.66
CA ALA A 60 3.24 -2.87 -2.77
C ALA A 60 1.85 -3.41 -2.46
N THR A 61 1.75 -4.73 -2.32
CA THR A 61 0.55 -5.41 -1.84
C THR A 61 0.94 -6.55 -0.93
N VAL A 62 0.19 -6.73 0.16
CA VAL A 62 0.27 -7.91 1.01
C VAL A 62 -1.12 -8.52 1.18
N ASP A 63 -1.16 -9.85 1.28
CA ASP A 63 -2.32 -10.60 1.72
C ASP A 63 -2.08 -11.10 3.15
N CYS A 64 -3.00 -10.79 4.05
CA CYS A 64 -2.95 -11.14 5.45
C CYS A 64 -4.09 -12.06 5.85
N PHE A 65 -3.83 -13.02 6.73
CA PHE A 65 -4.80 -14.05 7.14
C PHE A 65 -4.85 -14.22 8.65
N ASN A 66 -5.99 -14.70 9.14
CA ASN A 66 -6.20 -15.09 10.55
C ASN A 66 -5.89 -13.94 11.53
N ASN A 67 -6.55 -12.80 11.37
CA ASN A 67 -6.50 -11.74 12.39
C ASN A 67 -7.11 -12.28 13.70
N SER A 68 -6.43 -12.08 14.83
CA SER A 68 -6.84 -12.60 16.14
C SER A 68 -7.77 -11.68 16.92
N ASP A 69 -7.99 -10.45 16.46
CA ASP A 69 -8.87 -9.51 17.15
C ASP A 69 -10.34 -9.96 17.04
N PRO A 70 -11.20 -9.66 18.03
CA PRO A 70 -12.63 -9.92 17.92
C PRO A 70 -13.23 -9.25 16.68
N GLY A 71 -13.88 -10.05 15.82
CA GLY A 71 -14.43 -9.57 14.55
C GLY A 71 -13.37 -9.31 13.47
N GLY A 72 -12.10 -9.63 13.74
CA GLY A 72 -10.99 -9.46 12.82
C GLY A 72 -11.17 -10.20 11.50
N ALA A 73 -10.54 -9.64 10.46
CA ALA A 73 -10.63 -10.20 9.12
C ALA A 73 -10.01 -11.61 9.04
N ALA A 74 -10.75 -12.55 8.45
CA ALA A 74 -10.26 -13.89 8.16
C ALA A 74 -9.19 -13.84 7.04
N ALA A 75 -9.42 -12.97 6.06
CA ALA A 75 -8.48 -12.63 4.99
C ALA A 75 -8.58 -11.13 4.71
N ALA A 76 -7.46 -10.49 4.41
CA ALA A 76 -7.43 -9.10 4.00
C ALA A 76 -6.32 -8.86 2.99
N ARG A 77 -6.53 -7.90 2.10
CA ARG A 77 -5.53 -7.37 1.18
C ARG A 77 -5.26 -5.92 1.53
N TYR A 78 -3.98 -5.57 1.63
CA TYR A 78 -3.53 -4.20 1.83
C TYR A 78 -2.64 -3.78 0.68
N SER A 79 -2.88 -2.60 0.11
CA SER A 79 -2.11 -2.08 -1.02
C SER A 79 -1.70 -0.63 -0.80
N LEU A 80 -0.47 -0.32 -1.18
CA LEU A 80 0.11 1.03 -1.19
C LEU A 80 0.23 1.53 -2.63
N TYR A 81 -0.10 2.80 -2.86
CA TYR A 81 -0.08 3.45 -4.17
C TYR A 81 0.88 4.65 -4.20
N GLN A 82 1.20 5.15 -5.39
CA GLN A 82 2.06 6.34 -5.55
C GLN A 82 1.29 7.66 -5.45
N ASN A 83 -0.01 7.64 -5.69
CA ASN A 83 -0.85 8.83 -5.77
C ASN A 83 -2.33 8.48 -5.53
N THR A 84 -3.13 9.51 -5.22
CA THR A 84 -4.55 9.35 -4.89
C THR A 84 -5.42 8.91 -6.07
N ALA A 85 -5.01 9.18 -7.32
CA ALA A 85 -5.75 8.71 -8.48
C ALA A 85 -5.67 7.19 -8.62
N ASP A 86 -4.53 6.59 -8.26
CA ASP A 86 -4.37 5.13 -8.26
C ASP A 86 -5.05 4.48 -7.05
N VAL A 87 -5.12 5.15 -5.90
CA VAL A 87 -5.97 4.72 -4.77
C VAL A 87 -7.44 4.68 -5.19
N ALA A 88 -7.93 5.75 -5.82
CA ALA A 88 -9.31 5.83 -6.30
C ALA A 88 -9.61 4.75 -7.34
N TYR A 89 -8.66 4.47 -8.24
CA TYR A 89 -8.77 3.36 -9.19
C TYR A 89 -8.88 2.01 -8.48
N GLY A 90 -8.01 1.75 -7.50
CA GLY A 90 -8.04 0.52 -6.71
C GLY A 90 -9.37 0.34 -5.98
N PHE A 91 -9.84 1.39 -5.30
CA PHE A 91 -11.12 1.37 -4.59
C PHE A 91 -12.29 1.14 -5.54
N GLN A 92 -12.33 1.83 -6.67
CA GLN A 92 -13.37 1.62 -7.69
C GLN A 92 -13.37 0.19 -8.21
N SER A 93 -12.18 -0.38 -8.50
CA SER A 93 -12.06 -1.77 -8.93
C SER A 93 -12.63 -2.73 -7.87
N SER A 94 -12.21 -2.60 -6.61
CA SER A 94 -12.72 -3.44 -5.53
C SER A 94 -14.23 -3.31 -5.38
N THR A 95 -14.78 -2.09 -5.36
CA THR A 95 -16.23 -1.88 -5.24
C THR A 95 -17.03 -2.39 -6.45
N GLY A 96 -16.41 -2.48 -7.63
CA GLY A 96 -17.04 -3.03 -8.83
C GLY A 96 -17.05 -4.56 -8.87
N ASP A 97 -16.17 -5.21 -8.12
CA ASP A 97 -16.10 -6.68 -8.01
C ASP A 97 -17.12 -7.25 -7.00
N ASP A 98 -17.69 -6.38 -6.16
CA ASP A 98 -18.56 -6.73 -5.04
C ASP A 98 -20.05 -6.47 -5.33
N GLN A 99 -20.92 -7.28 -4.70
CA GLN A 99 -22.30 -6.86 -4.48
C GLN A 99 -22.35 -5.90 -3.29
N LEU A 100 -22.47 -4.59 -3.56
CA LEU A 100 -22.51 -3.58 -2.50
C LEU A 100 -23.73 -3.72 -1.58
N VAL A 101 -23.47 -3.54 -0.29
CA VAL A 101 -24.48 -3.46 0.78
C VAL A 101 -24.15 -2.27 1.68
N ASN A 102 -25.13 -1.74 2.39
CA ASN A 102 -24.88 -0.66 3.33
C ASN A 102 -23.94 -1.12 4.44
N CYS A 103 -22.93 -0.31 4.73
CA CYS A 103 -22.13 -0.51 5.92
C CYS A 103 -22.98 -0.27 7.18
N PRO A 104 -22.71 -0.98 8.29
CA PRO A 104 -23.36 -0.73 9.56
C PRO A 104 -23.30 0.76 9.96
N GLY A 105 -24.47 1.36 10.22
CA GLY A 105 -24.58 2.77 10.59
C GLY A 105 -24.44 3.78 9.42
N GLN A 106 -24.35 3.31 8.18
CA GLN A 106 -24.31 4.16 6.99
C GLN A 106 -25.56 3.96 6.13
N ASP A 107 -26.08 5.06 5.57
CA ASP A 107 -27.26 5.03 4.69
C ASP A 107 -26.92 4.58 3.25
N THR A 108 -25.65 4.71 2.85
CA THR A 108 -25.16 4.36 1.51
C THR A 108 -23.79 3.69 1.57
N SER A 109 -23.49 2.89 0.55
CA SER A 109 -22.17 2.30 0.30
C SER A 109 -21.82 2.49 -1.19
N PRO A 110 -20.70 3.14 -1.53
CA PRO A 110 -19.68 3.71 -0.64
C PRO A 110 -20.13 4.97 0.13
N GLY A 111 -19.38 5.32 1.18
CA GLY A 111 -19.48 6.56 1.96
C GLY A 111 -18.10 7.11 2.33
N THR A 112 -18.05 8.21 3.07
CA THR A 112 -16.80 8.77 3.63
C THR A 112 -16.56 8.28 5.05
N TRP A 113 -15.30 8.27 5.48
CA TRP A 113 -14.94 8.06 6.88
C TRP A 113 -13.94 9.11 7.39
N HIS A 114 -13.91 9.24 8.71
CA HIS A 114 -13.16 10.25 9.43
C HIS A 114 -12.48 9.62 10.65
N TYR A 115 -11.37 10.19 11.10
CA TYR A 115 -10.79 9.81 12.38
C TYR A 115 -11.64 10.32 13.54
N LYS A 116 -11.69 9.55 14.64
CA LYS A 116 -12.42 9.94 15.87
C LYS A 116 -11.99 11.30 16.42
N ASN A 117 -10.71 11.65 16.29
CA ASN A 117 -10.16 12.92 16.76
C ASN A 117 -10.21 14.05 15.72
N ALA A 118 -10.71 13.79 14.50
CA ALA A 118 -10.84 14.77 13.43
C ALA A 118 -12.14 14.51 12.62
N PRO A 119 -13.32 14.63 13.27
CA PRO A 119 -14.60 14.25 12.66
C PRO A 119 -14.99 15.10 11.44
N ASP A 120 -14.48 16.33 11.35
CA ASP A 120 -14.76 17.24 10.24
C ASP A 120 -13.79 17.08 9.04
N GLN A 121 -12.82 16.16 9.13
CA GLN A 121 -11.82 15.95 8.08
C GLN A 121 -11.97 14.57 7.48
N THR A 122 -12.36 14.49 6.20
CA THR A 122 -12.43 13.21 5.48
C THR A 122 -11.05 12.60 5.38
N ALA A 123 -10.92 11.37 5.89
CA ALA A 123 -9.68 10.60 5.81
C ALA A 123 -9.65 9.68 4.57
N GLY A 124 -10.81 9.25 4.10
CA GLY A 124 -10.96 8.47 2.88
C GLY A 124 -12.39 8.00 2.67
N GLN A 125 -12.53 6.94 1.87
CA GLN A 125 -13.80 6.30 1.54
C GLN A 125 -13.90 4.92 2.21
N VAL A 126 -15.12 4.48 2.48
CA VAL A 126 -15.42 3.14 2.96
C VAL A 126 -16.61 2.56 2.21
N ALA A 127 -16.54 1.28 1.89
CA ALA A 127 -17.62 0.52 1.29
C ALA A 127 -17.74 -0.84 1.98
N CYS A 128 -18.94 -1.39 1.96
CA CYS A 128 -19.23 -2.75 2.37
C CYS A 128 -19.88 -3.50 1.22
N GLY A 129 -19.55 -4.78 1.10
CA GLY A 129 -19.98 -5.60 -0.01
C GLY A 129 -19.98 -7.08 0.32
N ILE A 130 -20.35 -7.87 -0.69
CA ILE A 130 -20.23 -9.32 -0.69
C ILE A 130 -19.36 -9.71 -1.89
N TYR A 131 -18.17 -10.19 -1.61
CA TYR A 131 -17.24 -10.74 -2.60
C TYR A 131 -17.13 -12.25 -2.43
N GLN A 132 -17.37 -13.00 -3.51
CA GLN A 132 -17.28 -14.47 -3.51
C GLN A 132 -18.03 -15.14 -2.32
N GLY A 133 -19.17 -14.56 -1.92
CA GLY A 133 -20.01 -15.06 -0.82
C GLY A 133 -19.53 -14.73 0.59
N LYS A 134 -18.53 -13.86 0.76
CA LYS A 134 -18.04 -13.38 2.05
C LYS A 134 -18.36 -11.90 2.22
N ASN A 135 -18.68 -11.48 3.45
CA ASN A 135 -18.83 -10.06 3.74
C ASN A 135 -17.47 -9.38 3.65
N GLU A 136 -17.42 -8.22 3.02
CA GLU A 136 -16.19 -7.47 2.80
C GLU A 136 -16.37 -6.00 3.24
N VAL A 137 -15.34 -5.45 3.87
CA VAL A 137 -15.18 -4.01 4.13
C VAL A 137 -13.98 -3.55 3.34
N MET A 138 -14.16 -2.54 2.49
CA MET A 138 -13.07 -1.90 1.74
C MET A 138 -12.96 -0.44 2.15
N TRP A 139 -11.74 0.07 2.29
CA TRP A 139 -11.54 1.46 2.66
C TRP A 139 -10.24 2.02 2.12
N THR A 140 -10.25 3.32 1.82
CA THR A 140 -9.04 4.08 1.48
C THR A 140 -8.54 4.84 2.69
N ASN A 141 -7.26 5.17 2.69
CA ASN A 141 -6.74 6.33 3.40
C ASN A 141 -5.97 7.19 2.40
N ASP A 142 -6.50 8.38 2.13
CA ASP A 142 -6.02 9.20 1.01
C ASP A 142 -4.67 9.85 1.32
N GLN A 143 -4.42 10.21 2.59
CA GLN A 143 -3.13 10.76 3.02
C GLN A 143 -2.03 9.70 3.03
N LYS A 144 -2.38 8.45 3.34
CA LYS A 144 -1.46 7.31 3.37
C LYS A 144 -1.30 6.58 2.04
N LEU A 145 -2.06 6.99 1.01
CA LEU A 145 -2.09 6.35 -0.31
C LEU A 145 -2.40 4.85 -0.22
N PHE A 146 -3.34 4.49 0.65
CA PHE A 146 -3.59 3.13 1.10
C PHE A 146 -4.99 2.66 0.70
N LEU A 147 -5.10 1.36 0.38
CA LEU A 147 -6.36 0.63 0.24
C LEU A 147 -6.29 -0.63 1.08
N GLY A 148 -7.28 -0.83 1.94
CA GLY A 148 -7.54 -2.09 2.62
C GLY A 148 -8.82 -2.73 2.11
N THR A 149 -8.82 -4.04 1.92
CA THR A 149 -10.03 -4.84 1.77
C THR A 149 -9.96 -6.01 2.74
N ALA A 150 -11.03 -6.29 3.46
CA ALA A 150 -11.05 -7.23 4.56
C ALA A 150 -12.32 -8.06 4.51
N GLN A 151 -12.20 -9.38 4.62
CA GLN A 151 -13.31 -10.32 4.55
C GLN A 151 -13.58 -11.01 5.89
N GLY A 152 -14.86 -11.24 6.17
CA GLY A 152 -15.34 -11.89 7.37
C GLY A 152 -16.69 -12.59 7.15
N THR A 153 -17.10 -13.37 8.15
CA THR A 153 -18.38 -14.09 8.11
C THR A 153 -19.55 -13.26 8.64
N ASP A 154 -19.28 -12.22 9.43
CA ASP A 154 -20.28 -11.32 10.00
C ASP A 154 -19.88 -9.87 9.70
N LEU A 155 -20.69 -9.17 8.91
CA LEU A 155 -20.42 -7.78 8.51
C LEU A 155 -20.41 -6.81 9.68
N ASN A 156 -21.28 -6.99 10.69
CA ASN A 156 -21.32 -6.08 11.85
C ASN A 156 -20.07 -6.22 12.70
N ALA A 157 -19.64 -7.47 12.94
CA ALA A 157 -18.41 -7.73 13.68
C ALA A 157 -17.18 -7.21 12.93
N LEU A 158 -17.12 -7.44 11.61
CA LEU A 158 -16.02 -6.99 10.75
C LEU A 158 -15.93 -5.47 10.66
N TYR A 159 -17.06 -4.78 10.49
CA TYR A 159 -17.09 -3.32 10.45
C TYR A 159 -16.72 -2.71 11.80
N SER A 160 -17.19 -3.31 12.92
CA SER A 160 -16.78 -2.89 14.26
C SER A 160 -15.28 -3.07 14.50
N TRP A 161 -14.69 -4.18 14.03
CA TRP A 161 -13.24 -4.35 14.05
C TRP A 161 -12.54 -3.27 13.22
N TRP A 162 -13.02 -3.00 12.01
CA TRP A 162 -12.46 -1.95 11.16
C TRP A 162 -12.46 -0.58 11.86
N GLU A 163 -13.58 -0.20 12.47
CA GLU A 163 -13.74 1.06 13.18
C GLU A 163 -12.81 1.23 14.40
N ASN A 164 -12.43 0.12 15.04
CA ASN A 164 -11.71 0.17 16.31
C ASN A 164 -10.23 -0.16 16.18
N SER A 165 -9.84 -0.93 15.16
CA SER A 165 -8.48 -1.46 15.01
C SER A 165 -7.88 -1.25 13.62
N ALA A 166 -8.68 -1.16 12.56
CA ALA A 166 -8.15 -1.23 11.19
C ALA A 166 -8.18 0.08 10.39
N ARG A 167 -9.02 1.05 10.76
CA ARG A 167 -9.02 2.39 10.13
C ARG A 167 -7.78 3.18 10.56
N ALA A 168 -6.65 2.82 9.94
CA ALA A 168 -5.37 3.50 10.06
C ALA A 168 -5.44 4.87 9.41
#